data_AF-A0A7J9QYK1-F1
#
_entry.id   AF-A0A7J9QYK1-F1
#
_cell.length_a   1.000
_cell.length_b   1.000
_cell.length_c   1.000
_cell.angle_alpha   90.00
_cell.angle_beta   90.00
_cell.angle_gamma   90.00
#
_symmetry.space_group_name_H-M   'P 1'
#
loop_
_entity.id
_entity.type
_entity.pdbx_description
1 polymer ?
#
loop_
_entity_poly.entity_id
_entity_poly.type
_entity_poly.pdbx_seq_one_letter_code
_entity_poly.pdbx_strand_id
1 'polypeptide(L)'
;WYGLHFPELENVIDSINGYAQIVLAGKRDSLTKKVFEDAGFPDSKVEMLSLVSEKSRGGDISEKNLKIVQSMAKQMLELHDLRKNLEEHVESEMEIVAPNLSAILGHAVGARILGRAGSLSKLASMPASTIQVIGAEKALFRSLKTGAQPPKHGLLFQHTMVHAAPRWQRGKIARAIAAKAVIAARVDVYGEGLNKTLLEKLDVRVKEIGTKYDNPPER
;
A
#
# COMPACT_ATOMS: atom_id res chain seq x y z
N TRP A 1 19.02 -17.88 3.50
CA TRP A 1 20.22 -18.12 4.33
C TRP A 1 19.82 -18.64 5.71
N TYR A 2 19.02 -17.90 6.49
CA TYR A 2 18.55 -18.39 7.78
C TYR A 2 17.58 -19.58 7.66
N GLY A 3 16.84 -19.73 6.57
CA GLY A 3 15.99 -20.92 6.32
C GLY A 3 16.74 -22.26 6.25
N LEU A 4 18.06 -22.29 6.02
CA LEU A 4 18.84 -23.54 6.16
C LEU A 4 19.02 -23.93 7.64
N HIS A 5 19.04 -22.92 8.51
CA HIS A 5 19.06 -23.09 9.96
C HIS A 5 17.64 -23.27 10.49
N PHE A 6 16.65 -22.48 10.10
CA PHE A 6 15.28 -22.63 10.60
C PHE A 6 14.28 -22.62 9.43
N PRO A 7 14.10 -23.76 8.73
CA PRO A 7 13.29 -23.83 7.51
C PRO A 7 11.80 -23.64 7.77
N GLU A 8 11.31 -24.09 8.91
CA GLU A 8 9.89 -24.00 9.26
C GLU A 8 9.43 -22.55 9.48
N LEU A 9 10.38 -21.64 9.75
CA LEU A 9 10.13 -20.22 9.98
C LEU A 9 9.49 -19.53 8.77
N GLU A 10 9.86 -19.94 7.55
CA GLU A 10 9.36 -19.37 6.29
C GLU A 10 7.86 -19.63 6.09
N ASN A 11 7.35 -20.74 6.62
CA ASN A 11 5.94 -21.11 6.46
C ASN A 11 5.02 -20.49 7.52
N VAL A 12 5.58 -20.04 8.64
CA VAL A 12 4.81 -19.54 9.80
C VAL A 12 4.75 -18.01 9.82
N ILE A 13 5.80 -17.35 9.28
CA ILE A 13 5.94 -15.91 9.33
C ILE A 13 5.48 -15.26 8.03
N ASP A 14 4.43 -14.45 8.16
CA ASP A 14 3.92 -13.60 7.06
C ASP A 14 4.55 -12.19 7.05
N SER A 15 5.22 -11.79 8.14
CA SER A 15 5.78 -10.45 8.34
C SER A 15 7.30 -10.44 8.20
N ILE A 16 7.80 -9.65 7.25
CA ILE A 16 9.23 -9.44 7.02
C ILE A 16 9.93 -8.88 8.28
N ASN A 17 9.27 -7.99 9.01
CA ASN A 17 9.82 -7.41 10.24
C ASN A 17 9.94 -8.46 11.34
N GLY A 18 8.90 -9.27 11.53
CA GLY A 18 8.91 -10.34 12.53
C GLY A 18 10.00 -11.38 12.22
N TYR A 19 10.21 -11.68 10.93
CA TYR A 19 11.32 -12.54 10.50
C TYR A 19 12.68 -11.94 10.84
N ALA A 20 12.90 -10.66 10.49
CA ALA A 20 14.17 -9.98 10.76
C ALA A 20 14.48 -9.91 12.27
N GLN A 21 13.48 -9.68 13.12
CA GLN A 21 13.66 -9.66 14.56
C GLN A 21 14.05 -11.03 15.14
N ILE A 22 13.44 -12.11 14.65
CA ILE A 22 13.80 -13.48 15.07
C ILE A 22 15.21 -13.85 14.63
N VAL A 23 15.60 -13.47 13.42
CA VAL A 23 16.96 -13.66 12.92
C VAL A 23 17.98 -12.88 13.77
N LEU A 24 17.60 -11.70 14.25
CA LEU A 24 18.44 -10.87 15.12
C LEU A 24 18.65 -11.52 16.50
N ALA A 25 17.64 -12.20 17.04
CA ALA A 25 17.71 -12.91 18.32
C ALA A 25 18.68 -14.11 18.34
N GLY A 26 19.10 -14.61 17.17
CA GLY A 26 20.24 -15.52 17.06
C GLY A 26 19.88 -16.95 16.67
N LYS A 27 20.45 -17.93 17.38
CA LYS A 27 20.30 -19.37 17.07
C LYS A 27 18.97 -19.88 17.63
N ARG A 28 18.51 -21.04 17.13
CA ARG A 28 17.29 -21.70 17.64
C ARG A 28 17.28 -21.89 19.16
N ASP A 29 18.41 -22.25 19.76
CA ASP A 29 18.51 -22.48 21.21
C ASP A 29 18.34 -21.20 22.05
N SER A 30 18.59 -20.02 21.47
CA SER A 30 18.43 -18.74 22.16
C SER A 30 17.06 -18.09 21.93
N LEU A 31 16.18 -18.73 21.15
CA LEU A 31 14.82 -18.24 20.93
C LEU A 31 13.94 -18.60 22.12
N THR A 32 13.34 -17.59 22.75
CA THR A 32 12.38 -17.76 23.85
C THR A 32 11.02 -17.20 23.44
N LYS A 33 9.96 -17.57 24.17
CA LYS A 33 8.60 -17.05 23.92
C LYS A 33 8.56 -15.52 23.87
N LYS A 34 9.33 -14.86 24.73
CA LYS A 34 9.46 -13.39 24.77
C LYS A 34 9.97 -12.79 23.46
N VAL A 35 10.91 -13.46 22.78
CA VAL A 35 11.43 -12.99 21.48
C VAL A 35 10.34 -13.00 20.41
N PHE A 36 9.44 -13.99 20.45
CA PHE A 36 8.33 -14.07 19.51
C PHE A 36 7.23 -13.05 19.83
N GLU A 37 7.00 -12.77 21.12
CA GLU A 37 6.10 -11.69 21.56
C GLU A 37 6.62 -10.31 21.12
N ASP A 38 7.90 -10.02 21.37
CA ASP A 38 8.56 -8.76 20.97
C ASP A 38 8.55 -8.58 19.44
N ALA A 39 8.62 -9.69 18.69
CA ALA A 39 8.49 -9.71 17.23
C ALA A 39 7.08 -9.43 16.69
N GLY A 40 6.10 -9.21 17.59
CA GLY A 40 4.75 -8.79 17.25
C GLY A 40 3.85 -9.93 16.76
N PHE A 41 4.16 -11.18 17.14
CA PHE A 41 3.32 -12.32 16.79
C PHE A 41 2.17 -12.48 17.80
N PRO A 42 0.95 -12.86 17.35
CA PRO A 42 -0.14 -13.25 18.26
C PRO A 42 0.22 -14.47 19.11
N ASP A 43 -0.35 -14.58 20.31
CA ASP A 43 -0.10 -15.68 21.27
C ASP A 43 -0.22 -17.07 20.63
N SER A 44 -1.21 -17.26 19.75
CA SER A 44 -1.42 -18.52 19.01
C SER A 44 -0.24 -18.88 18.08
N LYS A 45 0.39 -17.88 17.46
CA LYS A 45 1.60 -18.08 16.64
C LYS A 45 2.85 -18.24 17.51
N VAL A 46 2.94 -17.54 18.64
CA VAL A 46 4.07 -17.68 19.58
C VAL A 46 4.18 -19.11 20.11
N GLU A 47 3.06 -19.72 20.51
CA GLU A 47 3.05 -21.11 20.96
C GLU A 47 3.46 -22.07 19.86
N MET A 48 2.90 -21.91 18.65
CA MET A 48 3.30 -22.71 17.50
C MET A 48 4.79 -22.56 17.17
N LEU A 49 5.33 -21.35 17.16
CA LEU A 49 6.75 -21.09 16.90
C LEU A 49 7.65 -21.74 17.95
N SER A 50 7.27 -21.72 19.23
CA SER A 50 8.04 -22.37 20.30
C SER A 50 8.07 -23.90 20.16
N LEU A 51 6.94 -24.51 19.78
CA LEU A 51 6.87 -25.95 19.54
C LEU A 51 7.66 -26.35 18.28
N VAL A 52 7.62 -25.50 17.26
CA VAL A 52 8.31 -25.71 15.99
C VAL A 52 9.81 -25.50 16.13
N SER A 53 10.27 -24.57 16.99
CA SER A 53 11.71 -24.41 17.28
C SER A 53 12.30 -25.65 17.94
N GLU A 54 11.57 -26.30 18.85
CA GLU A 54 12.01 -27.55 19.51
C GLU A 54 12.06 -28.74 18.55
N LYS A 55 11.16 -28.80 17.57
CA LYS A 55 11.04 -29.91 16.60
C LYS A 55 11.75 -29.66 15.27
N SER A 56 12.39 -28.49 15.11
CA SER A 56 12.98 -28.06 13.84
C SER A 56 14.15 -28.95 13.43
N ARG A 57 14.22 -29.29 12.14
CA ARG A 57 15.27 -30.16 11.57
C ARG A 57 16.34 -29.41 10.79
N GLY A 58 16.38 -28.08 10.88
CA GLY A 58 17.40 -27.31 10.18
C GLY A 58 18.83 -27.61 10.66
N GLY A 59 19.81 -27.29 9.83
CA GLY A 59 21.22 -27.52 10.14
C GLY A 59 21.81 -26.46 11.08
N ASP A 60 22.95 -26.75 11.69
CA ASP A 60 23.66 -25.78 12.51
C ASP A 60 24.27 -24.65 11.69
N ILE A 61 24.26 -23.44 12.24
CA ILE A 61 24.86 -22.26 11.63
C ILE A 61 26.11 -21.84 12.40
N SER A 62 27.20 -21.61 11.65
CA SER A 62 28.44 -21.09 12.22
C SER A 62 28.25 -19.64 12.69
N GLU A 63 28.98 -19.23 13.74
CA GLU A 63 28.87 -17.87 14.27
C GLU A 63 29.24 -16.78 13.24
N LYS A 64 30.21 -17.08 12.37
CA LYS A 64 30.60 -16.18 11.28
C LYS A 64 29.43 -15.93 10.31
N ASN A 65 28.72 -16.99 9.93
CA ASN A 65 27.55 -16.86 9.05
C ASN A 65 26.38 -16.20 9.78
N LEU A 66 26.14 -16.57 11.04
CA LEU A 66 25.10 -15.96 11.87
C LEU A 66 25.27 -14.43 11.96
N LYS A 67 26.49 -13.94 12.22
CA LYS A 67 26.79 -12.50 12.28
C LYS A 67 26.48 -11.78 10.97
N ILE A 68 26.75 -12.41 9.81
CA ILE A 68 26.44 -11.82 8.51
C ILE A 68 24.93 -11.71 8.32
N VAL A 69 24.19 -12.78 8.62
CA VAL A 69 22.72 -12.79 8.50
C VAL A 69 22.09 -11.78 9.48
N GLN A 70 22.59 -11.68 10.72
CA GLN A 70 22.14 -10.70 11.70
C GLN A 70 22.41 -9.25 11.24
N SER A 71 23.57 -9.00 10.62
CA SER A 71 23.88 -7.68 10.02
C SER A 71 22.87 -7.32 8.92
N MET A 72 22.52 -8.27 8.06
CA MET A 72 21.50 -8.07 7.02
C MET A 72 20.11 -7.81 7.63
N ALA A 73 19.74 -8.57 8.66
CA ALA A 73 18.47 -8.38 9.36
C ALA A 73 18.39 -6.99 10.03
N LYS A 74 19.49 -6.53 10.63
CA LYS A 74 19.57 -5.18 11.20
C LYS A 74 19.38 -4.10 10.13
N GLN A 75 20.09 -4.19 9.00
CA GLN A 75 19.92 -3.25 7.89
C GLN A 75 18.50 -3.26 7.33
N MET A 76 17.87 -4.44 7.26
CA MET A 76 16.48 -4.56 6.83
C MET A 76 15.52 -3.83 7.77
N LEU A 77 15.71 -3.95 9.08
CA LEU A 77 14.92 -3.22 10.07
C LEU A 77 15.16 -1.71 9.98
N GLU A 78 16.42 -1.28 9.86
CA GLU A 78 16.75 0.14 9.67
C GLU A 78 16.10 0.72 8.40
N LEU A 79 16.09 -0.03 7.29
CA LEU A 79 15.40 0.37 6.06
C LEU A 79 13.88 0.41 6.22
N HIS A 80 13.32 -0.48 7.04
CA HIS A 80 11.90 -0.48 7.35
C HIS A 80 11.51 0.76 8.14
N ASP A 81 12.27 1.09 9.19
CA ASP A 81 12.06 2.29 10.01
C ASP A 81 12.25 3.57 9.19
N LEU A 82 13.29 3.62 8.35
CA LEU A 82 13.50 4.73 7.42
C LEU A 82 12.32 4.90 6.47
N ARG A 83 11.78 3.81 5.93
CA ARG A 83 10.61 3.84 5.07
C ARG A 83 9.40 4.41 5.81
N LYS A 84 9.16 4.00 7.06
CA LYS A 84 8.06 4.50 7.88
C LYS A 84 8.18 6.01 8.11
N ASN A 85 9.38 6.48 8.49
CA ASN A 85 9.65 7.90 8.68
C ASN A 85 9.42 8.72 7.39
N LEU A 86 9.78 8.17 6.23
CA LEU A 86 9.51 8.81 4.94
C LEU A 86 8.01 8.83 4.61
N GLU A 87 7.28 7.76 4.91
CA GLU A 87 5.82 7.71 4.73
C GLU A 87 5.15 8.78 5.60
N GLU A 88 5.48 8.89 6.88
CA GLU A 88 4.97 9.92 7.79
C GLU A 88 5.32 11.35 7.32
N HIS A 89 6.55 11.55 6.83
CA HIS A 89 6.94 12.85 6.28
C HIS A 89 6.10 13.21 5.04
N VAL A 90 5.92 12.28 4.09
CA VAL A 90 5.09 12.51 2.91
C VAL A 90 3.63 12.79 3.28
N GLU A 91 3.10 12.14 4.32
CA GLU A 91 1.76 12.42 4.83
C GLU A 91 1.66 13.87 5.34
N SER A 92 2.59 14.31 6.17
CA SER A 92 2.61 15.70 6.68
C SER A 92 2.72 16.75 5.57
N GLU A 93 3.60 16.54 4.59
CA GLU A 93 3.79 17.47 3.48
C GLU A 93 2.55 17.53 2.58
N MET A 94 1.87 16.41 2.38
CA MET A 94 0.67 16.37 1.55
C MET A 94 -0.51 17.08 2.22
N GLU A 95 -0.60 17.08 3.56
CA GLU A 95 -1.60 17.88 4.30
C GLU A 95 -1.35 19.38 4.17
N ILE A 96 -0.07 19.79 4.12
CA ILE A 96 0.31 21.20 3.98
C ILE A 96 0.11 21.68 2.53
N VAL A 97 0.55 20.89 1.55
CA VAL A 97 0.60 21.29 0.13
C VAL A 97 -0.74 21.08 -0.58
N ALA A 98 -1.46 20.00 -0.28
CA ALA A 98 -2.67 19.62 -1.00
C ALA A 98 -3.71 18.95 -0.07
N PRO A 99 -4.26 19.69 0.90
CA PRO A 99 -5.18 19.15 1.90
C PRO A 99 -6.47 18.58 1.29
N ASN A 100 -7.04 19.23 0.26
CA ASN A 100 -8.27 18.74 -0.36
C ASN A 100 -8.01 17.48 -1.17
N LEU A 101 -6.90 17.43 -1.90
CA LEU A 101 -6.51 16.25 -2.66
C LEU A 101 -6.24 15.05 -1.74
N SER A 102 -5.56 15.27 -0.61
CA SER A 102 -5.35 14.26 0.44
C SER A 102 -6.65 13.74 1.01
N ALA A 103 -7.61 14.63 1.29
CA ALA A 103 -8.93 14.22 1.79
C ALA A 103 -9.68 13.31 0.81
N ILE A 104 -9.52 13.52 -0.51
CA ILE A 104 -10.21 12.74 -1.53
C ILE A 104 -9.50 11.44 -1.90
N LEU A 105 -8.16 11.46 -2.03
CA LEU A 105 -7.38 10.33 -2.54
C LEU A 105 -6.67 9.52 -1.46
N GLY A 106 -6.56 10.06 -0.25
CA GLY A 106 -5.59 9.64 0.74
C GLY A 106 -4.17 10.09 0.38
N HIS A 107 -3.33 10.23 1.40
CA HIS A 107 -1.99 10.81 1.28
C HIS A 107 -1.10 10.00 0.32
N ALA A 108 -1.03 8.67 0.49
CA ALA A 108 -0.15 7.81 -0.31
C ALA A 108 -0.50 7.77 -1.81
N VAL A 109 -1.78 7.71 -2.16
CA VAL A 109 -2.22 7.69 -3.57
C VAL A 109 -2.14 9.09 -4.16
N GLY A 110 -2.52 10.12 -3.38
CA GLY A 110 -2.39 11.52 -3.75
C GLY A 110 -0.95 11.90 -4.10
N ALA A 111 0.01 11.57 -3.23
CA ALA A 111 1.43 11.83 -3.45
C ALA A 111 1.97 11.14 -4.71
N ARG A 112 1.59 9.88 -4.98
CA ARG A 112 1.99 9.17 -6.21
C ARG A 112 1.43 9.83 -7.47
N ILE A 113 0.16 10.24 -7.44
CA ILE A 113 -0.49 10.91 -8.57
C ILE A 113 0.15 12.29 -8.82
N LEU A 114 0.41 13.04 -7.74
CA LEU A 114 1.09 14.33 -7.81
C LEU A 114 2.51 14.19 -8.37
N GLY A 115 3.29 13.22 -7.88
CA GLY A 115 4.63 12.92 -8.39
C GLY A 115 4.63 12.52 -9.87
N ARG A 116 3.61 11.80 -10.33
CA ARG A 116 3.45 11.44 -11.75
C ARG A 116 3.02 12.62 -12.62
N ALA A 117 2.20 13.53 -12.08
CA ALA A 117 1.81 14.75 -12.77
C ALA A 117 2.96 15.77 -12.86
N GLY A 118 3.83 15.80 -11.85
CA GLY A 118 5.02 16.62 -11.73
C GLY A 118 4.83 17.90 -10.91
N SER A 119 3.64 18.49 -10.92
CA SER A 119 3.28 19.62 -10.05
C SER A 119 1.78 19.69 -9.79
N LEU A 120 1.40 20.37 -8.72
CA LEU A 120 0.00 20.53 -8.34
C LEU A 120 -0.77 21.35 -9.38
N SER A 121 -0.18 22.43 -9.89
CA SER A 121 -0.76 23.25 -10.96
C SER A 121 -0.98 22.46 -12.25
N LYS A 122 -0.05 21.55 -12.59
CA LYS A 122 -0.19 20.68 -13.75
C LYS A 122 -1.27 19.62 -13.53
N LEU A 123 -1.40 19.09 -12.31
CA LEU A 123 -2.49 18.19 -11.96
C LEU A 123 -3.86 18.90 -12.06
N ALA A 124 -3.96 20.14 -11.60
CA ALA A 124 -5.19 20.94 -11.64
C ALA A 124 -5.66 21.27 -13.08
N SER A 125 -4.72 21.38 -14.03
CA SER A 125 -5.04 21.60 -15.44
C SER A 125 -5.40 20.32 -16.20
N MET A 126 -5.08 19.14 -15.66
CA MET A 126 -5.46 17.86 -16.28
C MET A 126 -6.98 17.62 -16.22
N PRO A 127 -7.56 16.96 -17.25
CA PRO A 127 -8.94 16.51 -17.19
C PRO A 127 -9.08 15.25 -16.33
N ALA A 128 -10.29 15.01 -15.82
CA ALA A 128 -10.59 13.87 -14.95
C ALA A 128 -10.31 12.52 -15.61
N SER A 129 -10.51 12.41 -16.93
CA SER A 129 -10.21 11.20 -17.70
C SER A 129 -8.71 10.87 -17.68
N THR A 130 -7.83 11.86 -17.70
CA THR A 130 -6.37 11.67 -17.59
C THR A 130 -6.00 11.21 -16.19
N ILE A 131 -6.51 11.86 -15.15
CA ILE A 131 -6.26 11.44 -13.76
C ILE A 131 -6.78 10.02 -13.50
N GLN A 132 -7.91 9.65 -14.10
CA GLN A 132 -8.48 8.31 -13.96
C GLN A 132 -7.49 7.20 -14.36
N VAL A 133 -6.72 7.42 -15.43
CA VAL A 133 -5.84 6.42 -16.04
C VAL A 133 -4.35 6.71 -15.86
N ILE A 134 -4.01 7.69 -15.00
CA ILE A 134 -2.62 8.06 -14.73
C ILE A 134 -1.84 6.86 -14.18
N GLY A 135 -0.65 6.59 -14.71
CA GLY A 135 0.15 5.38 -14.45
C GLY A 135 -0.24 4.14 -15.26
N ALA A 136 -1.34 4.16 -16.02
CA ALA A 136 -1.70 3.12 -16.98
C ALA A 136 -1.45 3.55 -18.44
N GLU A 137 -0.58 4.54 -18.67
CA GLU A 137 -0.43 5.18 -19.98
C GLU A 137 0.03 4.18 -21.05
N LYS A 138 0.95 3.27 -20.70
CA LYS A 138 1.42 2.21 -21.62
C LYS A 138 0.28 1.30 -22.09
N ALA A 139 -0.64 0.93 -21.19
CA ALA A 139 -1.80 0.10 -21.52
C ALA A 139 -2.82 0.88 -22.34
N LEU A 140 -3.04 2.15 -22.01
CA LEU A 140 -3.91 3.06 -22.76
C LEU A 140 -3.42 3.24 -24.20
N PHE A 141 -2.15 3.59 -24.38
CA PHE A 141 -1.56 3.79 -25.72
C PHE A 141 -1.55 2.50 -26.54
N ARG A 142 -1.37 1.35 -25.92
CA ARG A 142 -1.50 0.05 -26.60
C ARG A 142 -2.95 -0.17 -27.07
N SER A 143 -3.93 0.06 -26.20
CA SER A 143 -5.36 -0.06 -26.54
C SER A 143 -5.74 0.86 -27.71
N LEU A 144 -5.26 2.10 -27.72
CA LEU A 144 -5.49 3.03 -28.83
C LEU A 144 -4.88 2.56 -30.15
N LYS A 145 -3.72 1.87 -30.12
CA LYS A 145 -3.07 1.33 -31.32
C LYS A 145 -3.72 0.04 -31.83
N THR A 146 -4.14 -0.84 -30.93
CA THR A 146 -4.62 -2.18 -31.28
C THR A 146 -6.14 -2.29 -31.32
N GLY A 147 -6.88 -1.25 -30.96
CA GLY A 147 -8.34 -1.29 -30.78
C GLY A 147 -8.81 -2.15 -29.60
N ALA A 148 -7.90 -2.55 -28.71
CA ALA A 148 -8.25 -3.33 -27.53
C ALA A 148 -9.00 -2.48 -26.49
N GLN A 149 -9.66 -3.11 -25.53
CA GLN A 149 -10.37 -2.41 -24.46
C GLN A 149 -9.41 -1.53 -23.61
N PRO A 150 -9.73 -0.25 -23.37
CA PRO A 150 -8.87 0.65 -22.62
C PRO A 150 -8.85 0.30 -21.12
N PRO A 151 -7.76 0.65 -20.39
CA PRO A 151 -7.71 0.46 -18.95
C PRO A 151 -8.75 1.33 -18.25
N LYS A 152 -9.43 0.77 -17.25
CA LYS A 152 -10.51 1.45 -16.50
C LYS A 152 -9.99 2.40 -15.42
N HIS A 153 -8.77 2.17 -14.94
CA HIS A 153 -8.12 2.94 -13.87
C HIS A 153 -6.61 2.73 -13.93
N GLY A 154 -5.84 3.72 -13.49
CA GLY A 154 -4.40 3.62 -13.28
C GLY A 154 -4.06 3.49 -11.80
N LEU A 155 -3.27 4.42 -11.27
CA LEU A 155 -2.86 4.48 -9.86
C LEU A 155 -4.05 4.54 -8.88
N LEU A 156 -5.20 5.06 -9.31
CA LEU A 156 -6.44 5.07 -8.53
C LEU A 156 -6.92 3.67 -8.12
N PHE A 157 -6.42 2.60 -8.74
CA PHE A 157 -6.74 1.24 -8.31
C PHE A 157 -6.34 0.96 -6.85
N GLN A 158 -5.28 1.62 -6.37
CA GLN A 158 -4.77 1.46 -5.01
C GLN A 158 -5.60 2.25 -3.98
N HIS A 159 -6.57 3.06 -4.41
CA HIS A 159 -7.49 3.74 -3.52
C HIS A 159 -8.41 2.75 -2.82
N THR A 160 -8.63 2.91 -1.51
CA THR A 160 -9.40 2.00 -0.66
C THR A 160 -10.79 1.69 -1.25
N MET A 161 -11.55 2.72 -1.62
CA MET A 161 -12.89 2.58 -2.24
C MET A 161 -12.88 1.84 -3.58
N VAL A 162 -11.82 1.96 -4.39
CA VAL A 162 -11.74 1.26 -5.69
C VAL A 162 -11.31 -0.19 -5.47
N HIS A 163 -10.33 -0.41 -4.60
CA HIS A 163 -9.80 -1.73 -4.31
C HIS A 163 -10.87 -2.65 -3.70
N ALA A 164 -11.65 -2.11 -2.74
CA ALA A 164 -12.72 -2.82 -2.05
C ALA A 164 -13.94 -3.10 -2.95
N ALA A 165 -14.13 -2.33 -4.03
CA ALA A 165 -15.33 -2.44 -4.86
C ALA A 165 -15.34 -3.68 -5.78
N PRO A 166 -16.54 -4.21 -6.11
CA PRO A 166 -16.71 -5.26 -7.10
C PRO A 166 -16.20 -4.88 -8.49
N ARG A 167 -15.68 -5.85 -9.26
CA ARG A 167 -14.98 -5.61 -10.54
C ARG A 167 -15.79 -4.78 -11.56
N TRP A 168 -17.11 -4.93 -11.59
CA TRP A 168 -17.99 -4.18 -12.51
C TRP A 168 -18.28 -2.74 -12.07
N GLN A 169 -18.06 -2.42 -10.80
CA GLN A 169 -18.25 -1.07 -10.23
C GLN A 169 -16.96 -0.24 -10.22
N ARG A 170 -15.79 -0.89 -10.13
CA ARG A 170 -14.46 -0.23 -10.02
C ARG A 170 -14.25 0.93 -10.99
N GLY A 171 -14.58 0.75 -12.27
CA GLY A 171 -14.41 1.80 -13.27
C GLY A 171 -15.32 3.01 -13.05
N LYS A 172 -16.53 2.81 -12.52
CA LYS A 172 -17.48 3.90 -12.22
C LYS A 172 -17.02 4.68 -10.98
N ILE A 173 -16.55 3.97 -9.96
CA ILE A 173 -16.01 4.56 -8.73
C ILE A 173 -14.72 5.33 -9.03
N ALA A 174 -13.79 4.74 -9.80
CA ALA A 174 -12.56 5.42 -10.22
C ALA A 174 -12.84 6.72 -10.99
N ARG A 175 -13.88 6.74 -11.84
CA ARG A 175 -14.31 7.96 -12.54
C ARG A 175 -14.85 9.01 -11.57
N ALA A 176 -15.66 8.61 -10.60
CA ALA A 176 -16.21 9.52 -9.59
C ALA A 176 -15.09 10.14 -8.73
N ILE A 177 -14.13 9.32 -8.29
CA ILE A 177 -12.96 9.76 -7.54
C ILE A 177 -12.12 10.72 -8.39
N ALA A 178 -11.80 10.36 -9.64
CA ALA A 178 -11.00 11.23 -10.52
C ALA A 178 -11.66 12.60 -10.74
N ALA A 179 -12.99 12.63 -10.92
CA ALA A 179 -13.73 13.88 -11.07
C ALA A 179 -13.65 14.77 -9.82
N LYS A 180 -13.73 14.19 -8.63
CA LYS A 180 -13.59 14.93 -7.36
C LYS A 180 -12.14 15.33 -7.09
N ALA A 181 -11.18 14.49 -7.43
CA ALA A 181 -9.75 14.78 -7.30
C ALA A 181 -9.31 15.96 -8.17
N VAL A 182 -9.82 16.11 -9.41
CA VAL A 182 -9.55 17.31 -10.22
C VAL A 182 -10.07 18.57 -9.54
N ILE A 183 -11.28 18.53 -9.00
CA ILE A 183 -11.88 19.68 -8.32
C ILE A 183 -11.07 20.00 -7.06
N ALA A 184 -10.72 18.99 -6.28
CA ALA A 184 -9.88 19.15 -5.09
C ALA A 184 -8.52 19.77 -5.43
N ALA A 185 -7.82 19.26 -6.46
CA ALA A 185 -6.56 19.81 -6.92
C ALA A 185 -6.68 21.27 -7.37
N ARG A 186 -7.80 21.65 -8.02
CA ARG A 186 -8.05 23.05 -8.40
C ARG A 186 -8.32 23.94 -7.19
N VAL A 187 -9.03 23.43 -6.19
CA VAL A 187 -9.24 24.15 -4.92
C VAL A 187 -7.92 24.31 -4.18
N ASP A 188 -7.05 23.30 -4.16
CA ASP A 188 -5.73 23.42 -3.52
C ASP A 188 -4.81 24.44 -4.22
N VAL A 189 -4.95 24.63 -5.54
CA VAL A 189 -4.14 25.62 -6.29
C VAL A 189 -4.71 27.04 -6.21
N TYR A 190 -6.03 27.19 -6.30
CA TYR A 190 -6.69 28.48 -6.53
C TYR A 190 -7.64 28.92 -5.41
N GLY A 191 -8.05 28.01 -4.55
CA GLY A 191 -9.04 28.25 -3.51
C GLY A 191 -8.42 28.52 -2.15
N GLU A 192 -9.21 29.10 -1.26
CA GLU A 192 -8.84 29.28 0.13
C GLU A 192 -9.53 28.22 0.99
N GLY A 193 -8.76 27.27 1.52
CA GLY A 193 -9.18 26.36 2.59
C GLY A 193 -9.71 24.98 2.19
N LEU A 194 -10.02 24.19 3.23
CA LEU A 194 -10.44 22.79 3.12
C LEU A 194 -11.95 22.68 2.86
N ASN A 195 -12.32 22.09 1.73
CA ASN A 195 -13.69 21.91 1.28
C ASN A 195 -14.22 20.51 1.61
N LYS A 196 -14.78 20.36 2.81
CA LYS A 196 -15.37 19.11 3.31
C LYS A 196 -16.54 18.61 2.45
N THR A 197 -17.24 19.50 1.76
CA THR A 197 -18.38 19.13 0.91
C THR A 197 -18.00 18.25 -0.29
N LEU A 198 -16.73 18.27 -0.71
CA LEU A 198 -16.25 17.44 -1.81
C LEU A 198 -16.24 15.95 -1.43
N LEU A 199 -15.82 15.65 -0.20
CA LEU A 199 -15.77 14.29 0.34
C LEU A 199 -17.18 13.72 0.52
N GLU A 200 -18.08 14.49 1.14
CA GLU A 200 -19.48 14.08 1.34
C GLU A 200 -20.16 13.76 -0.01
N LYS A 201 -19.96 14.61 -1.01
CA LYS A 201 -20.49 14.39 -2.37
C LYS A 201 -19.86 13.18 -3.05
N LEU A 202 -18.60 12.84 -2.74
CA LEU A 202 -17.98 11.62 -3.24
C LEU A 202 -18.62 10.39 -2.61
N ASP A 203 -18.79 10.39 -1.29
CA ASP A 203 -19.37 9.27 -0.55
C ASP A 203 -20.81 8.97 -0.98
N VAL A 204 -21.64 10.00 -1.13
CA VAL A 204 -23.00 9.87 -1.67
C VAL A 204 -22.95 9.23 -3.06
N ARG A 205 -22.05 9.70 -3.93
CA ARG A 205 -21.93 9.17 -5.29
C ARG A 205 -21.45 7.73 -5.34
N VAL A 206 -20.53 7.34 -4.46
CA VAL A 206 -20.03 5.96 -4.35
C VAL A 206 -21.15 5.03 -3.86
N LYS A 207 -21.93 5.47 -2.85
CA LYS A 207 -23.10 4.74 -2.37
C LYS A 207 -24.17 4.55 -3.45
N GLU A 208 -24.49 5.60 -4.21
CA GLU A 208 -25.40 5.53 -5.35
C GLU A 208 -24.93 4.53 -6.42
N ILE A 209 -23.62 4.47 -6.70
CA ILE A 209 -23.07 3.51 -7.65
C ILE A 209 -23.22 2.07 -7.11
N GLY A 210 -22.99 1.90 -5.81
CA GLY A 210 -23.17 0.62 -5.13
C GLY A 210 -24.61 0.11 -5.26
N THR A 211 -25.60 0.94 -4.92
CA THR A 211 -27.02 0.55 -4.98
C THR A 211 -27.54 0.38 -6.40
N LYS A 212 -27.15 1.27 -7.33
CA LYS A 212 -27.64 1.22 -8.72
C LYS A 212 -27.05 0.06 -9.54
N TYR A 213 -25.85 -0.39 -9.21
CA TYR A 213 -25.14 -1.44 -9.94
C TYR A 213 -24.78 -2.62 -9.04
N ASP A 214 -25.71 -3.00 -8.18
CA ASP A 214 -25.53 -4.12 -7.25
C ASP A 214 -25.20 -5.40 -8.02
N ASN A 215 -25.99 -5.70 -9.05
CA ASN A 215 -25.79 -6.86 -9.91
C ASN A 215 -24.74 -6.63 -11.01
N PRO A 216 -23.97 -7.67 -11.38
CA PRO A 216 -23.08 -7.61 -12.52
C PRO A 216 -23.91 -7.40 -13.81
N PRO A 217 -23.36 -6.67 -14.81
CA PRO A 217 -24.03 -6.55 -16.10
C PRO A 217 -24.16 -7.93 -16.76
N GLU A 218 -25.32 -8.20 -17.36
CA GLU A 218 -25.53 -9.36 -18.22
C GLU A 218 -24.49 -9.34 -19.34
N ARG A 219 -23.86 -10.50 -19.58
CA ARG A 219 -22.74 -10.66 -20.52
C ARG A 219 -23.22 -10.89 -21.93
#